data_AF-A0A961ANY7-F1
#
_entry.id   AF-A0A961ANY7-F1
#
_cell.length_a   1.000
_cell.length_b   1.000
_cell.length_c   1.000
_cell.angle_alpha   90.00
_cell.angle_beta   90.00
_cell.angle_gamma   90.00
#
_symmetry.space_group_name_H-M   'P 1'
#
loop_
_entity.id
_entity.type
_entity.pdbx_description
1 polymer ?
#
loop_
_entity_poly.entity_id
_entity_poly.type
_entity_poly.pdbx_seq_one_letter_code
_entity_poly.pdbx_strand_id
1 'polypeptide(L)' 'MSAESLVIVALSDTHGLHAAMEHDIPEGDVLIHAGDFCGRGLVEEVVEFAHWMGSLPHRHKLATAGNHDRPVEESERL' A
#
# COMPACT_ATOMS: atom_id res chain seq x y z
N MET A 1 -3.52 -4.36 33.52
CA MET A 1 -3.58 -3.84 32.14
C MET A 1 -3.41 -5.04 31.24
N SER A 2 -4.41 -5.40 30.42
CA SER A 2 -4.14 -6.36 29.34
C SER A 2 -3.19 -5.66 28.35
N ALA A 3 -2.25 -6.39 27.77
CA ALA A 3 -1.50 -5.85 26.65
C ALA A 3 -2.50 -5.58 25.52
N GLU A 4 -2.59 -4.34 25.06
CA GLU A 4 -3.34 -4.06 23.83
C GLU A 4 -2.59 -4.73 22.68
N SER A 5 -3.26 -5.66 22.01
CA SER A 5 -2.72 -6.31 20.81
C SER A 5 -2.84 -5.38 19.63
N LEU A 6 -1.76 -5.24 18.85
CA LEU A 6 -1.76 -4.51 17.59
C LEU A 6 -2.20 -5.44 16.46
N VAL A 7 -3.20 -5.04 15.68
CA VAL A 7 -3.64 -5.75 14.47
C VAL A 7 -3.00 -5.13 13.23
N ILE A 8 -2.21 -5.92 12.52
CA ILE A 8 -1.55 -5.52 11.28
C ILE A 8 -2.27 -6.18 10.11
N VAL A 9 -2.61 -5.37 9.11
CA VAL A 9 -3.12 -5.83 7.81
C VAL A 9 -1.99 -5.67 6.80
N ALA A 10 -1.54 -6.77 6.22
CA ALA A 10 -0.41 -6.79 5.30
C ALA A 10 -0.84 -7.29 3.93
N LEU A 11 -0.41 -6.58 2.90
CA LEU A 11 -0.60 -6.90 1.49
C LEU A 11 0.63 -6.48 0.69
N SER A 12 0.70 -6.90 -0.57
CA SER A 12 1.80 -6.62 -1.49
C SER A 12 1.37 -6.89 -2.92
N ASP A 13 2.17 -6.47 -3.90
CA ASP A 13 2.09 -6.93 -5.29
C ASP A 13 0.70 -6.72 -5.93
N THR A 14 0.06 -5.59 -5.63
CA THR A 14 -1.27 -5.30 -6.21
C THR A 14 -1.19 -4.97 -7.70
N HIS A 15 -0.03 -4.55 -8.22
CA HIS A 15 0.21 -4.28 -9.65
C HIS A 15 -0.89 -3.44 -10.33
N GLY A 16 -1.39 -2.41 -9.64
CA GLY A 16 -2.46 -1.52 -10.12
C GLY A 16 -3.88 -2.08 -9.99
N LEU A 17 -4.05 -3.27 -9.39
CA LEU A 17 -5.34 -3.95 -9.24
C LEU A 17 -5.95 -3.79 -7.84
N HIS A 18 -5.44 -2.86 -7.04
CA HIS A 18 -5.87 -2.64 -5.65
C HIS A 18 -7.37 -2.28 -5.51
N ALA A 19 -7.99 -1.70 -6.54
CA ALA A 19 -9.44 -1.42 -6.58
C ALA A 19 -10.28 -2.60 -7.13
N ALA A 20 -9.63 -3.65 -7.64
CA ALA A 20 -10.26 -4.80 -8.29
C ALA A 20 -10.07 -6.11 -7.50
N MET A 21 -9.68 -6.01 -6.23
CA MET A 21 -9.56 -7.17 -5.36
C MET A 21 -10.92 -7.85 -5.14
N GLU A 22 -10.92 -9.18 -5.05
CA GLU A 22 -12.13 -9.96 -4.80
C GLU A 22 -12.72 -9.73 -3.41
N HIS A 23 -11.87 -9.39 -2.43
CA HIS A 23 -12.24 -9.22 -1.03
C HIS A 23 -11.88 -7.83 -0.53
N ASP A 24 -12.71 -7.30 0.37
CA ASP A 24 -12.42 -6.05 1.06
C ASP A 24 -11.15 -6.17 1.94
N ILE A 25 -10.43 -5.06 2.11
CA ILE A 25 -9.32 -4.99 3.06
C ILE A 25 -9.89 -5.09 4.49
N PRO A 26 -9.44 -6.05 5.31
CA PRO A 26 -9.89 -6.16 6.70
C PRO A 26 -9.58 -4.91 7.52
N GLU A 27 -10.36 -4.65 8.57
CA GLU A 27 -10.04 -3.62 9.56
C GLU A 27 -8.77 -3.98 10.35
N GLY A 28 -8.00 -2.97 10.74
CA GLY A 28 -6.84 -3.12 11.62
C GLY A 28 -6.20 -1.78 11.97
N ASP A 29 -5.24 -1.81 12.88
CA ASP A 29 -4.58 -0.61 13.39
C ASP A 29 -3.56 -0.04 12.38
N VAL A 30 -2.84 -0.94 11.70
CA VAL A 30 -1.79 -0.62 10.74
C VAL A 30 -2.01 -1.38 9.43
N LEU A 31 -2.05 -0.64 8.32
CA LEU A 31 -1.99 -1.19 6.97
C LEU A 31 -0.56 -1.12 6.44
N ILE A 32 -0.06 -2.22 5.88
CA ILE A 32 1.26 -2.31 5.25
C ILE A 32 1.10 -2.80 3.81
N HIS A 33 1.60 -2.04 2.83
CA HIS A 33 1.80 -2.51 1.45
C HIS A 33 3.30 -2.70 1.19
N ALA A 34 3.72 -3.94 0.93
CA ALA A 34 5.14 -4.30 0.83
C ALA A 34 5.76 -4.13 -0.57
N GLY A 35 5.31 -3.12 -1.32
CA GLY A 35 5.80 -2.81 -2.68
C GLY A 35 5.03 -3.45 -3.84
N ASP A 36 5.42 -3.08 -5.05
CA ASP A 36 4.84 -3.49 -6.34
C ASP A 36 3.34 -3.14 -6.46
N PHE A 37 2.99 -1.91 -6.09
CA PHE A 37 1.63 -1.39 -6.26
C PHE A 37 1.37 -0.83 -7.66
N CYS A 38 2.39 -0.48 -8.44
CA CYS A 38 2.27 -0.05 -9.83
C CYS A 38 2.24 -1.24 -10.79
N GLY A 39 1.43 -1.15 -11.85
CA GLY A 39 1.44 -2.15 -12.93
C GLY A 39 2.51 -1.85 -13.98
N ARG A 40 2.70 -0.57 -14.32
CA ARG A 40 3.61 -0.10 -15.40
C ARG A 40 4.73 0.81 -14.90
N GLY A 41 4.66 1.29 -13.66
CA GLY A 41 5.64 2.19 -13.06
C GLY A 41 5.45 3.63 -13.52
N LEU A 42 4.20 4.08 -13.65
CA LEU A 42 3.84 5.45 -14.02
C LEU A 42 3.54 6.29 -12.77
N VAL A 43 3.82 7.60 -12.82
CA VAL A 43 3.55 8.52 -11.70
C VAL A 43 2.06 8.54 -11.36
N GLU A 44 1.20 8.44 -12.37
CA GLU A 44 -0.25 8.39 -12.21
C GLU A 44 -0.68 7.17 -11.38
N GLU A 45 -0.04 6.00 -11.58
CA GLU A 45 -0.33 4.79 -10.80
C GLU A 45 0.08 4.95 -9.32
N VAL A 46 1.16 5.67 -9.05
CA VAL A 46 1.57 6.01 -7.67
C VAL A 46 0.52 6.90 -7.00
N VAL A 47 0.00 7.90 -7.74
CA VAL A 47 -1.04 8.82 -7.25
C VAL A 47 -2.36 8.06 -7.00
N GLU A 48 -2.76 7.19 -7.93
CA GLU A 48 -3.94 6.33 -7.78
C GLU A 48 -3.82 5.41 -6.57
N PHE A 49 -2.68 4.75 -6.40
CA PHE A 49 -2.37 3.93 -5.23
C PHE A 49 -2.43 4.75 -3.94
N ALA A 50 -1.82 5.93 -3.90
CA ALA A 50 -1.83 6.79 -2.71
C ALA A 50 -3.25 7.24 -2.34
N HIS A 51 -4.09 7.57 -3.31
CA HIS A 51 -5.50 7.89 -3.08
C HIS A 51 -6.28 6.69 -2.56
N TRP A 52 -6.12 5.52 -3.18
CA TRP A 52 -6.75 4.29 -2.74
C TRP A 52 -6.35 3.94 -1.30
N MET A 53 -5.05 3.86 -1.02
CA MET A 53 -4.53 3.53 0.31
C MET A 53 -4.96 4.56 1.36
N GLY A 54 -4.98 5.84 1.00
CA GLY A 54 -5.43 6.94 1.87
C GLY A 54 -6.91 6.86 2.25
N SER A 55 -7.75 6.23 1.42
CA SER A 55 -9.20 6.10 1.66
C SER A 55 -9.56 5.00 2.68
N LEU A 56 -8.64 4.07 2.96
CA LEU A 56 -8.86 2.96 3.88
C LEU A 56 -8.91 3.42 5.36
N PRO A 57 -9.67 2.74 6.24
CA PRO A 57 -9.95 3.24 7.59
C PRO A 57 -8.80 3.10 8.59
N HIS A 58 -7.70 2.43 8.23
CA HIS A 58 -6.57 2.15 9.12
C HIS A 58 -5.92 3.44 9.63
N ARG A 59 -5.61 3.49 10.93
CA ARG A 59 -5.00 4.65 11.58
C ARG A 59 -3.60 4.95 11.04
N HIS A 60 -2.81 3.90 10.85
CA HIS A 60 -1.47 3.98 10.30
C HIS A 60 -1.39 3.22 8.98
N LYS A 61 -0.65 3.78 8.02
CA LYS A 61 -0.49 3.26 6.66
C LYS A 61 0.98 3.38 6.29
N LEU A 62 1.60 2.26 5.95
CA LEU A 62 3.01 2.18 5.55
C LEU A 62 3.09 1.51 4.17
N ALA A 63 3.86 2.11 3.27
CA ALA A 63 4.17 1.53 1.98
C ALA A 63 5.67 1.67 1.71
N THR A 64 6.25 0.66 1.09
CA THR A 64 7.60 0.73 0.51
C THR A 64 7.48 0.57 -1.00
N ALA A 65 8.43 1.10 -1.76
CA ALA A 65 8.55 0.83 -3.18
C ALA A 65 9.01 -0.62 -3.41
N GLY A 66 8.46 -1.28 -4.43
CA GLY A 66 9.02 -2.46 -5.07
C GLY A 66 9.65 -2.12 -6.43
N ASN A 67 10.14 -3.13 -7.15
CA ASN A 67 10.84 -2.92 -8.42
C ASN A 67 9.92 -2.48 -9.58
N HIS A 68 8.59 -2.57 -9.42
CA HIS A 68 7.63 -2.01 -10.36
C HIS A 68 7.28 -0.53 -10.06
N ASP A 69 7.65 -0.01 -8.89
CA ASP A 69 7.29 1.34 -8.42
C ASP A 69 8.38 2.37 -8.76
N ARG A 70 8.89 2.34 -10.00
CA ARG A 70 10.05 3.14 -10.46
C ARG A 70 10.02 4.62 -10.08
N PRO A 71 8.89 5.36 -10.19
CA PRO A 71 8.89 6.76 -9.83
C PRO A 71 9.24 7.02 -8.36
N VAL A 72 8.95 6.06 -7.48
CA VAL A 72 9.30 6.12 -6.06
C VAL A 72 10.73 5.61 -5.87
N GLU A 73 11.10 4.49 -6.47
CA GLU A 73 12.47 3.94 -6.39
C GLU A 73 13.53 4.95 -6.86
N GLU A 74 13.30 5.62 -7.99
CA GLU A 74 14.24 6.59 -8.55
C GLU A 74 14.38 7.83 -7.65
N SER A 75 13.31 8.22 -6.95
CA SER A 75 13.34 9.34 -6.01
C SER A 75 14.20 9.07 -4.77
N GLU A 76 14.37 7.80 -4.38
CA GLU A 76 15.21 7.40 -3.24
C GLU A 76 16.69 7.27 -3.60
N ARG A 77 17.04 7.33 -4.89
CA ARG A 77 18.42 7.24 -5.40
C ARG A 77 19.08 8.60 -5.64
N LEU A 78 18.34 9.69 -5.45
CA LEU A 78 18.80 11.09 -5.58
C LEU A 78 19.22 11.66 -4.22
#